data_AF-A0A3R9E0L6-F1
#
_entry.id   AF-A0A3R9E0L6-F1
#
_cell.length_a   1.000
_cell.length_b   1.000
_cell.length_c   1.000
_cell.angle_alpha   90.00
_cell.angle_beta   90.00
_cell.angle_gamma   90.00
#
_symmetry.space_group_name_H-M   'P 1'
#
loop_
_entity.id
_entity.type
_entity.pdbx_description
1 polymer ?
#
loop_
_entity_poly.entity_id
_entity_poly.type
_entity_poly.pdbx_seq_one_letter_code
_entity_poly.pdbx_strand_id
1 'polypeptide(L)'
;MHTFTWAEFDLLARSEGGPDLVRRLRTADRSRRLLLLRDIIDRVAAVPALRGPLPSPERAWDLLVLAQETDPAALDEVLAHPYTGSWAGHTTRLLRRLTSDPRPLWVHIGHVHALAAAAAVRARIGTFQVRVPVWRGDVALPTLGLARLGGDPEAETAELKSAGGRIEIVTGDRVVVVPADPSADAPGWRGIRTAELGSGGRRFSVRLDDVDPYRGLFGPSAPDRLDPADLTAWRGLLAQAWDLIVRLLPEFADALPAGLDTIVPRPRFPFRLPSASSGEAFGSALICRPEDPVTLAAALVHEFQHIRLGGLLQFVRLHTEDRTERLYAPWRDDPRPLGGVVHGIYAFFAVTEFYRALCAQQPDDELAAFEYAHWRHQVARTLETVRADEALTEPGRRFLALVSERAGTWQDDEVLATAARWADLVAADHRAGWRLRHLRPEPAAIELLVDSWLRGTPAPGADSVGTTLVTEPDGDWTNARADLLRVRLGEDGARRADVLWREVPGASEADFALVDGRDQDALEAYRTAVRGDPDAPPALIGLGLALRTTGDPAAAVLLDRPEVVRAVLRGIRRRPAPEPAPEEVVRWLAAAR
;
A
#
# COMPACT_ATOMS: atom_id res chain seq x y z
N MET A 1 27.06 13.93 9.16
CA MET A 1 26.71 12.97 8.09
C MET A 1 26.15 11.74 8.79
N HIS A 2 24.95 11.29 8.43
CA HIS A 2 24.39 10.08 9.04
C HIS A 2 25.10 8.86 8.46
N THR A 3 25.49 7.91 9.31
CA THR A 3 26.17 6.66 8.91
C THR A 3 25.27 5.48 9.20
N PHE A 4 25.32 4.47 8.34
CA PHE A 4 24.54 3.25 8.45
C PHE A 4 25.47 2.07 8.22
N THR A 5 25.64 1.20 9.21
CA THR A 5 26.62 0.10 9.14
C THR A 5 26.07 -1.09 8.36
N TRP A 6 26.97 -1.93 7.84
CA TRP A 6 26.55 -3.19 7.19
C TRP A 6 25.86 -4.16 8.15
N ALA A 7 26.22 -4.16 9.44
CA ALA A 7 25.51 -4.97 10.44
C ALA A 7 24.05 -4.51 10.62
N GLU A 8 23.82 -3.20 10.70
CA GLU A 8 22.46 -2.63 10.77
C GLU A 8 21.66 -2.86 9.48
N PHE A 9 22.33 -2.82 8.33
CA PHE A 9 21.75 -3.19 7.04
C PHE A 9 21.27 -4.63 7.00
N ASP A 10 22.10 -5.55 7.49
CA ASP A 10 21.75 -6.97 7.50
C ASP A 10 20.59 -7.27 8.44
N LEU A 11 20.54 -6.62 9.61
CA LEU A 11 19.41 -6.72 10.54
C LEU A 11 18.11 -6.28 9.85
N LEU A 12 18.09 -5.11 9.21
CA LEU A 12 16.90 -4.67 8.46
C LEU A 12 16.51 -5.66 7.36
N ALA A 13 17.47 -6.15 6.58
CA ALA A 13 17.19 -7.10 5.50
C ALA A 13 16.51 -8.39 6.02
N ARG A 14 16.82 -8.80 7.25
CA ARG A 14 16.19 -9.96 7.92
C ARG A 14 14.88 -9.61 8.64
N SER A 15 14.33 -8.41 8.46
CA SER A 15 13.19 -7.86 9.23
C SER A 15 13.46 -7.70 10.72
N GLU A 16 14.72 -7.78 11.14
CA GLU A 16 15.18 -7.61 12.52
C GLU A 16 15.63 -6.17 12.78
N GLY A 17 15.96 -5.84 14.03
CA GLY A 17 16.52 -4.54 14.40
C GLY A 17 15.52 -3.70 15.18
N GLY A 18 15.83 -3.53 16.46
CA GLY A 18 14.95 -2.91 17.44
C GLY A 18 14.80 -1.38 17.32
N PRO A 19 14.21 -0.75 18.36
CA PRO A 19 13.86 0.68 18.34
C PRO A 19 15.01 1.61 17.95
N ASP A 20 16.24 1.32 18.37
CA ASP A 20 17.42 2.17 18.13
C ASP A 20 17.74 2.32 16.65
N LEU A 21 17.58 1.23 15.89
CA LEU A 21 17.81 1.23 14.46
C LEU A 21 16.75 2.09 13.75
N VAL A 22 15.48 1.94 14.16
CA VAL A 22 14.37 2.71 13.62
C VAL A 22 14.52 4.21 13.95
N ARG A 23 14.96 4.54 15.17
CA ARG A 23 15.28 5.93 15.57
C ARG A 23 16.39 6.54 14.71
N ARG A 24 17.39 5.77 14.29
CA ARG A 24 18.41 6.24 13.34
C ARG A 24 17.83 6.56 11.96
N LEU A 25 16.96 5.71 11.42
CA LEU A 25 16.24 5.99 10.18
C LEU A 25 15.43 7.30 10.29
N ARG A 26 14.71 7.46 11.41
CA ARG A 26 13.94 8.69 11.71
C ARG A 26 14.82 9.94 11.79
N THR A 27 16.03 9.81 12.35
CA THR A 27 16.99 10.92 12.46
C THR A 27 17.50 11.38 11.09
N ALA A 28 17.76 10.45 10.17
CA ALA A 28 18.11 10.80 8.79
C ALA A 28 16.96 11.50 8.07
N ASP A 29 15.73 10.99 8.23
CA ASP A 29 14.56 11.61 7.60
C ASP A 29 14.29 13.02 8.17
N ARG A 30 14.50 13.22 9.48
CA ARG A 30 14.46 14.56 10.11
C ARG A 30 15.44 15.52 9.45
N SER A 31 16.69 15.11 9.24
CA SER A 31 17.69 15.98 8.59
C SER A 31 17.32 16.29 7.14
N ARG A 32 16.79 15.32 6.40
CA ARG A 32 16.26 15.54 5.04
C ARG A 32 15.15 16.60 5.03
N ARG A 33 14.20 16.50 5.97
CA ARG A 33 13.09 17.48 6.11
C ARG A 33 13.60 18.88 6.44
N LEU A 34 14.59 19.01 7.31
CA LEU A 34 15.20 20.30 7.64
C LEU A 34 15.86 20.95 6.40
N LEU A 35 16.55 20.17 5.58
CA LEU A 35 17.15 20.67 4.32
C LEU A 35 16.09 21.11 3.32
N LEU A 36 15.00 20.35 3.15
CA LEU A 36 13.88 20.73 2.29
C LEU A 36 13.19 22.00 2.79
N LEU A 37 12.96 22.10 4.10
CA LEU A 37 12.39 23.30 4.73
C LEU A 37 13.27 24.52 4.46
N ARG A 38 14.59 24.40 4.64
CA ARG A 38 15.53 25.51 4.36
C ARG A 38 15.52 25.90 2.88
N ASP A 39 15.56 24.94 1.96
CA ASP A 39 15.48 25.21 0.51
C ASP A 39 14.17 25.94 0.13
N ILE A 40 13.03 25.55 0.71
CA ILE A 40 11.75 26.24 0.50
C ILE A 40 11.83 27.69 0.99
N ILE A 41 12.33 27.92 2.22
CA ILE A 41 12.45 29.27 2.80
C ILE A 41 13.35 30.15 1.95
N ASP A 42 14.54 29.67 1.59
CA ASP A 42 15.53 30.43 0.81
C ASP A 42 14.97 30.84 -0.57
N ARG A 43 14.29 29.92 -1.27
CA ARG A 43 13.65 30.21 -2.56
C ARG A 43 12.57 31.29 -2.46
N VAL A 44 11.76 31.23 -1.41
CA VAL A 44 10.64 32.16 -1.20
C VAL A 44 11.17 33.53 -0.75
N ALA A 45 12.20 33.56 0.08
CA ALA A 45 12.88 34.80 0.48
C ALA A 45 13.47 35.54 -0.74
N ALA A 46 14.04 34.79 -1.70
CA ALA A 46 14.59 35.35 -2.94
C ALA A 46 13.53 35.87 -3.92
N VAL A 47 12.27 35.40 -3.83
CA VAL A 47 11.18 35.79 -4.74
C VAL A 47 9.94 36.20 -3.95
N PRO A 48 9.86 37.47 -3.48
CA PRO A 48 8.79 37.93 -2.60
C PRO A 48 7.37 37.77 -3.16
N ALA A 49 7.19 37.67 -4.47
CA ALA A 49 5.88 37.42 -5.08
C ALA A 49 5.29 36.04 -4.72
N LEU A 50 6.12 35.07 -4.28
CA LEU A 50 5.67 33.72 -3.97
C LEU A 50 4.94 33.59 -2.62
N ARG A 51 5.14 34.53 -1.69
CA ARG A 51 4.55 34.45 -0.33
C ARG A 51 3.08 34.90 -0.25
N GLY A 52 2.54 35.48 -1.32
CA GLY A 52 1.18 36.03 -1.33
C GLY A 52 0.95 37.03 -0.17
N PRO A 53 -0.17 36.92 0.59
CA PRO A 53 -0.50 37.84 1.68
C PRO A 53 0.31 37.62 2.98
N LEU A 54 1.14 36.57 3.05
CA LEU A 54 1.88 36.20 4.26
C LEU A 54 3.16 37.03 4.42
N PRO A 55 3.66 37.22 5.66
CA PRO A 55 4.94 37.89 5.90
C PRO A 55 6.12 37.09 5.34
N SER A 56 7.34 37.65 5.44
CA SER A 56 8.56 36.95 5.04
C SER A 56 8.67 35.60 5.77
N PRO A 57 9.03 34.50 5.06
CA PRO A 57 9.23 33.19 5.68
C PRO A 57 10.35 33.18 6.72
N GLU A 58 11.26 34.16 6.71
CA GLU A 58 12.29 34.32 7.75
C GLU A 58 11.67 34.58 9.14
N ARG A 59 10.49 35.21 9.23
CA ARG A 59 9.80 35.36 10.52
C ARG A 59 9.32 34.02 11.09
N ALA A 60 8.95 33.09 10.22
CA ALA A 60 8.62 31.72 10.62
C ALA A 60 9.88 30.96 11.02
N TRP A 61 11.00 31.19 10.33
CA TRP A 61 12.30 30.63 10.69
C TRP A 61 12.77 31.09 12.09
N ASP A 62 12.70 32.39 12.38
CA ASP A 62 13.07 32.95 13.69
C ASP A 62 12.23 32.32 14.82
N LEU A 63 10.93 32.09 14.58
CA LEU A 63 10.06 31.44 15.55
C LEU A 63 10.40 29.94 15.74
N LEU A 64 10.83 29.25 14.68
CA LEU A 64 11.34 27.87 14.79
C LEU A 64 12.66 27.82 15.58
N VAL A 65 13.55 28.80 15.38
CA VAL A 65 14.79 28.93 16.15
C VAL A 65 14.47 29.17 17.62
N LEU A 66 13.54 30.09 17.93
CA LEU A 66 13.10 30.33 19.31
C LEU A 66 12.49 29.07 19.94
N ALA A 67 11.70 28.31 19.18
CA ALA A 67 11.16 27.03 19.65
C ALA A 67 12.27 26.00 19.92
N GLN A 68 13.27 25.90 19.04
CA GLN A 68 14.46 25.03 19.23
C GLN A 68 15.25 25.40 20.49
N GLU A 69 15.43 26.69 20.76
CA GLU A 69 16.16 27.19 21.94
C GLU A 69 15.37 26.97 23.23
N THR A 70 14.03 27.06 23.16
CA THR A 70 13.14 26.89 24.32
C THR A 70 12.94 25.40 24.66
N ASP A 71 12.61 24.59 23.65
CA ASP A 71 12.37 23.15 23.79
C ASP A 71 12.73 22.43 22.46
N PRO A 72 13.95 21.88 22.36
CA PRO A 72 14.37 21.07 21.22
C PRO A 72 13.41 19.93 20.87
N ALA A 73 12.82 19.28 21.87
CA ALA A 73 11.94 18.13 21.66
C ALA A 73 10.62 18.55 21.01
N ALA A 74 10.12 19.76 21.33
CA ALA A 74 8.93 20.32 20.71
C ALA A 74 9.12 20.58 19.21
N LEU A 75 10.27 21.13 18.79
CA LEU A 75 10.57 21.30 17.37
C LEU A 75 10.77 19.94 16.69
N ASP A 76 11.47 19.02 17.34
CA ASP A 76 11.70 17.68 16.82
C ASP A 76 10.40 16.92 16.56
N GLU A 77 9.38 17.07 17.41
CA GLU A 77 8.06 16.47 17.18
C GLU A 77 7.39 17.00 15.91
N VAL A 78 7.47 18.31 15.65
CA VAL A 78 6.90 18.94 14.45
C VAL A 78 7.67 18.55 13.19
N LEU A 79 9.00 18.52 13.25
CA LEU A 79 9.83 18.11 12.11
C LEU A 79 9.69 16.61 11.84
N ALA A 80 9.55 15.78 12.88
CA ALA A 80 9.37 14.34 12.76
C ALA A 80 7.93 13.93 12.41
N HIS A 81 6.95 14.85 12.46
CA HIS A 81 5.60 14.60 11.95
C HIS A 81 5.60 14.18 10.48
N PRO A 82 5.05 12.99 10.13
CA PRO A 82 5.10 12.45 8.76
C PRO A 82 4.68 13.47 7.68
N TYR A 83 3.66 14.26 7.95
CA TYR A 83 3.08 15.18 6.96
C TYR A 83 3.89 16.46 6.75
N THR A 84 4.85 16.76 7.62
CA THR A 84 5.89 17.76 7.32
C THR A 84 6.71 17.33 6.10
N GLY A 85 7.00 16.03 5.97
CA GLY A 85 7.69 15.48 4.82
C GLY A 85 6.85 15.46 3.54
N SER A 86 5.58 15.01 3.63
CA SER A 86 4.62 15.07 2.51
C SER A 86 4.44 16.50 1.99
N TRP A 87 4.25 17.46 2.90
CA TRP A 87 4.13 18.87 2.58
C TRP A 87 5.36 19.39 1.84
N ALA A 88 6.55 19.13 2.38
CA ALA A 88 7.80 19.63 1.81
C ALA A 88 8.00 19.07 0.39
N GLY A 89 7.82 17.76 0.20
CA GLY A 89 7.91 17.12 -1.11
C GLY A 89 6.92 17.70 -2.12
N HIS A 90 5.65 17.83 -1.73
CA HIS A 90 4.60 18.41 -2.58
C HIS A 90 4.90 19.85 -2.97
N THR A 91 5.29 20.67 -2.01
CA THR A 91 5.60 22.09 -2.22
C THR A 91 6.83 22.26 -3.11
N THR A 92 7.87 21.43 -2.93
CA THR A 92 9.04 21.42 -3.82
C THR A 92 8.65 21.05 -5.25
N ARG A 93 7.76 20.06 -5.46
CA ARG A 93 7.25 19.72 -6.81
C ARG A 93 6.47 20.87 -7.44
N LEU A 94 5.63 21.57 -6.66
CA LEU A 94 4.91 22.75 -7.13
C LEU A 94 5.86 23.90 -7.53
N LEU A 95 6.85 24.21 -6.69
CA LEU A 95 7.88 25.22 -6.99
C LEU A 95 8.66 24.89 -8.28
N ARG A 96 8.88 23.60 -8.54
CA ARG A 96 9.55 23.09 -9.75
C ARG A 96 8.61 22.87 -10.94
N ARG A 97 7.31 23.18 -10.81
CA ARG A 97 6.29 22.98 -11.84
C ARG A 97 6.17 21.53 -12.33
N LEU A 98 6.43 20.57 -11.43
CA LEU A 98 6.31 19.14 -11.69
C LEU A 98 4.92 18.58 -11.34
N THR A 99 4.09 19.40 -10.70
CA THR A 99 2.70 19.10 -10.36
C THR A 99 1.89 20.40 -10.28
N SER A 100 0.58 20.29 -10.15
CA SER A 100 -0.35 21.40 -9.98
C SER A 100 -1.32 21.11 -8.84
N ASP A 101 -1.78 22.15 -8.16
CA ASP A 101 -2.77 22.06 -7.08
C ASP A 101 -3.85 23.14 -7.31
N PRO A 102 -5.14 22.85 -7.02
CA PRO A 102 -6.18 23.88 -7.04
C PRO A 102 -5.97 24.98 -5.99
N ARG A 103 -5.18 24.73 -4.94
CA ARG A 103 -4.79 25.74 -3.95
C ARG A 103 -3.75 26.69 -4.56
N PRO A 104 -3.82 28.00 -4.30
CA PRO A 104 -2.76 28.91 -4.66
C PRO A 104 -1.41 28.47 -4.06
N LEU A 105 -0.34 28.58 -4.84
CA LEU A 105 1.01 28.17 -4.42
C LEU A 105 1.44 28.78 -3.08
N TRP A 106 1.05 30.04 -2.82
CA TRP A 106 1.39 30.73 -1.58
C TRP A 106 0.78 30.06 -0.33
N VAL A 107 -0.33 29.32 -0.44
CA VAL A 107 -0.93 28.56 0.67
C VAL A 107 0.00 27.43 1.10
N HIS A 108 0.61 26.73 0.13
CA HIS A 108 1.56 25.66 0.40
C HIS A 108 2.85 26.20 1.01
N ILE A 109 3.41 27.24 0.41
CA ILE A 109 4.58 27.94 0.97
C ILE A 109 4.28 28.42 2.38
N GLY A 110 3.09 28.99 2.58
CA GLY A 110 2.61 29.55 3.83
C GLY A 110 2.53 28.56 4.99
N HIS A 111 2.47 27.26 4.70
CA HIS A 111 2.43 26.22 5.72
C HIS A 111 3.69 26.21 6.62
N VAL A 112 4.81 26.82 6.18
CA VAL A 112 5.96 27.08 7.05
C VAL A 112 5.58 27.89 8.31
N HIS A 113 4.65 28.83 8.17
CA HIS A 113 4.16 29.62 9.30
C HIS A 113 3.30 28.76 10.25
N ALA A 114 2.57 27.78 9.72
CA ALA A 114 1.79 26.84 10.53
C ALA A 114 2.71 25.87 11.28
N LEU A 115 3.80 25.40 10.67
CA LEU A 115 4.84 24.62 11.34
C LEU A 115 5.50 25.41 12.48
N ALA A 116 5.88 26.66 12.21
CA ALA A 116 6.46 27.54 13.23
C ALA A 116 5.49 27.81 14.39
N ALA A 117 4.20 28.04 14.08
CA ALA A 117 3.17 28.19 15.09
C ALA A 117 3.02 26.93 15.94
N ALA A 118 2.96 25.75 15.32
CA ALA A 118 2.83 24.49 16.03
C ALA A 118 4.04 24.22 16.95
N ALA A 119 5.26 24.49 16.47
CA ALA A 119 6.48 24.35 17.26
C ALA A 119 6.46 25.30 18.47
N ALA A 120 6.05 26.55 18.28
CA ALA A 120 5.98 27.54 19.36
C ALA A 120 4.92 27.20 20.42
N VAL A 121 3.77 26.69 20.01
CA VAL A 121 2.73 26.18 20.92
C VAL A 121 3.28 25.00 21.74
N ARG A 122 3.93 24.02 21.09
CA ARG A 122 4.50 22.85 21.77
C ARG A 122 5.63 23.21 22.73
N ALA A 123 6.48 24.17 22.35
CA ALA A 123 7.55 24.71 23.19
C ALA A 123 7.04 25.62 24.32
N ARG A 124 5.71 25.82 24.43
CA ARG A 124 5.04 26.63 25.46
C ARG A 124 5.58 28.06 25.54
N ILE A 125 5.88 28.66 24.38
CA ILE A 125 6.32 30.05 24.30
C ILE A 125 5.18 30.97 24.76
N GLY A 126 5.43 31.71 25.85
CA GLY A 126 4.39 32.45 26.57
C GLY A 126 3.76 33.61 25.81
N THR A 127 4.46 34.19 24.83
CA THR A 127 3.91 35.25 23.97
C THR A 127 4.54 35.21 22.58
N PHE A 128 3.70 35.08 21.56
CA PHE A 128 4.11 35.21 20.16
C PHE A 128 2.89 35.49 19.27
N GLN A 129 3.14 35.98 18.07
CA GLN A 129 2.12 36.21 17.06
C GLN A 129 2.64 35.79 15.69
N VAL A 130 1.84 35.02 14.95
CA VAL A 130 2.21 34.52 13.62
C VAL A 130 0.99 34.50 12.72
N ARG A 131 1.16 34.92 11.46
CA ARG A 131 0.13 34.87 10.44
C ARG A 131 0.23 33.57 9.67
N VAL A 132 -0.88 32.84 9.54
CA VAL A 132 -0.96 31.52 8.93
C VAL A 132 -1.95 31.51 7.77
N PRO A 133 -1.75 30.64 6.76
CA PRO A 133 -2.67 30.54 5.63
C PRO A 133 -4.03 29.99 6.08
N VAL A 134 -5.10 30.54 5.53
CA VAL A 134 -6.46 29.99 5.61
C VAL A 134 -6.78 29.37 4.26
N TRP A 135 -7.34 28.17 4.27
CA TRP A 135 -7.84 27.54 3.06
C TRP A 135 -9.23 26.98 3.28
N ARG A 136 -10.21 27.46 2.50
CA ARG A 136 -11.64 27.10 2.63
C ARG A 136 -12.17 27.24 4.06
N GLY A 137 -11.76 28.31 4.75
CA GLY A 137 -12.16 28.61 6.12
C GLY A 137 -11.47 27.76 7.20
N ASP A 138 -10.41 27.03 6.84
CA ASP A 138 -9.68 26.17 7.76
C ASP A 138 -8.22 26.62 7.95
N VAL A 139 -7.71 26.46 9.18
CA VAL A 139 -6.29 26.62 9.54
C VAL A 139 -5.79 25.32 10.13
N ALA A 140 -4.91 24.63 9.42
CA ALA A 140 -4.26 23.42 9.91
C ALA A 140 -2.97 23.77 10.66
N LEU A 141 -2.85 23.31 11.90
CA LEU A 141 -1.63 23.37 12.70
C LEU A 141 -1.05 21.96 12.84
N PRO A 142 0.06 21.65 12.13
CA PRO A 142 0.68 20.32 12.15
C PRO A 142 0.87 19.81 13.58
N THR A 143 0.66 18.51 13.79
CA THR A 143 0.71 17.83 15.10
C THR A 143 -0.31 18.27 16.15
N LEU A 144 -1.04 19.37 15.97
CA LEU A 144 -1.98 19.89 16.97
C LEU A 144 -3.42 19.62 16.57
N GLY A 145 -3.84 20.12 15.41
CA GLY A 145 -5.23 20.03 14.97
C GLY A 145 -5.60 21.04 13.90
N LEU A 146 -6.90 21.21 13.72
CA LEU A 146 -7.50 22.01 12.66
C LEU A 146 -8.52 22.98 13.26
N ALA A 147 -8.29 24.28 13.07
CA ALA A 147 -9.31 25.30 13.32
C ALA A 147 -10.25 25.43 12.13
N ARG A 148 -11.55 25.43 12.44
CA ARG A 148 -12.70 25.62 11.53
C ARG A 148 -13.24 27.03 11.79
N LEU A 149 -12.74 28.02 11.06
CA LEU A 149 -13.11 29.44 11.25
C LEU A 149 -14.50 29.74 10.66
N GLY A 150 -14.84 29.06 9.56
CA GLY A 150 -16.11 29.22 8.84
C GLY A 150 -16.35 30.61 8.25
N GLY A 151 -17.41 30.74 7.45
CA GLY A 151 -18.15 31.99 7.27
C GLY A 151 -17.62 33.07 6.31
N ASP A 152 -16.32 33.17 6.03
CA ASP A 152 -15.80 34.16 5.06
C ASP A 152 -14.97 33.48 3.96
N PRO A 153 -15.48 33.38 2.72
CA PRO A 153 -14.74 32.80 1.61
C PRO A 153 -13.55 33.65 1.14
N GLU A 154 -13.49 34.94 1.54
CA GLU A 154 -12.43 35.87 1.15
C GLU A 154 -11.26 35.91 2.16
N ALA A 155 -11.41 35.28 3.33
CA ALA A 155 -10.34 35.27 4.34
C ALA A 155 -9.16 34.39 3.87
N GLU A 156 -8.09 35.03 3.39
CA GLU A 156 -6.87 34.35 2.92
C GLU A 156 -5.92 33.97 4.08
N THR A 157 -5.96 34.70 5.19
CA THR A 157 -5.02 34.48 6.32
C THR A 157 -5.71 34.66 7.67
N ALA A 158 -5.16 34.01 8.69
CA ALA A 158 -5.55 34.15 10.08
C ALA A 158 -4.33 34.53 10.94
N GLU A 159 -4.59 35.21 12.05
CA GLU A 159 -3.58 35.60 13.02
C GLU A 159 -3.66 34.68 14.23
N LEU A 160 -2.59 33.91 14.46
CA LEU A 160 -2.46 33.09 15.65
C LEU A 160 -1.70 33.88 16.73
N LYS A 161 -2.29 34.00 17.91
CA LYS A 161 -1.77 34.76 19.06
C LYS A 161 -1.65 33.85 20.26
N SER A 162 -0.49 33.86 20.91
CA SER A 162 -0.30 33.31 22.25
C SER A 162 -0.10 34.46 23.22
N ALA A 163 -0.88 34.50 24.30
CA ALA A 163 -0.69 35.41 25.41
C ALA A 163 -1.09 34.74 26.72
N GLY A 164 -0.17 34.65 27.68
CA GLY A 164 -0.44 34.04 28.98
C GLY A 164 -0.85 32.56 28.89
N GLY A 165 -0.33 31.84 27.89
CA GLY A 165 -0.66 30.42 27.64
C GLY A 165 -2.00 30.18 26.93
N ARG A 166 -2.79 31.23 26.67
CA ARG A 166 -4.00 31.14 25.86
C ARG A 166 -3.67 31.37 24.39
N ILE A 167 -4.10 30.45 23.54
CA ILE A 167 -3.84 30.49 22.10
C ILE A 167 -5.16 30.74 21.36
N GLU A 168 -5.17 31.78 20.53
CA GLU A 168 -6.30 32.16 19.71
C GLU A 168 -5.91 32.23 18.23
N ILE A 169 -6.82 31.79 17.37
CA ILE A 169 -6.72 31.92 15.91
C ILE A 169 -7.83 32.87 15.46
N VAL A 170 -7.44 34.02 14.92
CA VAL A 170 -8.33 35.15 14.64
C VAL A 170 -8.38 35.44 13.15
N THR A 171 -9.60 35.55 12.61
CA THR A 171 -9.89 35.97 11.22
C THR A 171 -11.10 36.90 11.26
N GLY A 172 -10.90 38.19 10.94
CA GLY A 172 -11.94 39.20 11.11
C GLY A 172 -12.52 39.17 12.53
N ASP A 173 -13.84 38.99 12.64
CA ASP A 173 -14.56 38.89 13.92
C ASP A 173 -14.64 37.46 14.49
N ARG A 174 -14.03 36.48 13.82
CA ARG A 174 -14.03 35.08 14.25
C ARG A 174 -12.80 34.77 15.08
N VAL A 175 -13.02 34.11 16.22
CA VAL A 175 -11.97 33.65 17.13
C VAL A 175 -12.21 32.18 17.44
N VAL A 176 -11.19 31.35 17.18
CA VAL A 176 -11.13 29.96 17.64
C VAL A 176 -10.06 29.87 18.72
N VAL A 177 -10.43 29.35 19.89
CA VAL A 177 -9.50 29.13 20.99
C VAL A 177 -8.97 27.71 20.92
N VAL A 178 -7.66 27.54 20.89
CA VAL A 178 -7.05 26.20 20.97
C VAL A 178 -7.23 25.69 22.41
N PRO A 179 -7.80 24.49 22.61
CA PRO A 179 -7.98 23.93 23.95
C PRO A 179 -6.64 23.65 24.63
N ALA A 180 -6.65 23.59 25.97
CA ALA A 180 -5.45 23.30 26.76
C ALA A 180 -4.81 21.94 26.42
N ASP A 181 -5.65 20.95 26.05
CA ASP A 181 -5.25 19.74 25.36
C ASP A 181 -5.62 19.87 23.88
N PRO A 182 -4.66 20.16 22.97
CA PRO A 182 -4.92 20.32 21.54
C PRO A 182 -5.48 19.06 20.86
N SER A 183 -5.34 17.87 21.46
CA SER A 183 -5.89 16.62 20.92
C SER A 183 -7.40 16.49 21.11
N ALA A 184 -7.97 17.26 22.03
CA ALA A 184 -9.40 17.30 22.29
C ALA A 184 -10.15 18.17 21.27
N ASP A 185 -11.40 17.81 20.96
CA ASP A 185 -12.31 18.65 20.19
C ASP A 185 -12.86 19.80 21.06
N ALA A 186 -13.02 20.98 20.45
CA ALA A 186 -13.62 22.15 21.09
C ALA A 186 -14.39 22.98 20.06
N PRO A 187 -15.20 23.99 20.45
CA PRO A 187 -15.93 24.82 19.48
C PRO A 187 -14.99 25.46 18.44
N GLY A 188 -15.19 25.10 17.17
CA GLY A 188 -14.33 25.55 16.06
C GLY A 188 -12.95 24.89 15.99
N TRP A 189 -12.63 23.92 16.83
CA TRP A 189 -11.35 23.22 16.85
C TRP A 189 -11.53 21.71 16.75
N ARG A 190 -10.78 21.07 15.85
CA ARG A 190 -10.69 19.62 15.72
C ARG A 190 -9.29 19.14 16.08
N GLY A 191 -9.16 18.46 17.21
CA GLY A 191 -7.88 17.93 17.68
C GLY A 191 -7.47 16.64 16.95
N ILE A 192 -6.17 16.38 16.79
CA ILE A 192 -5.69 15.09 16.27
C ILE A 192 -5.88 14.04 17.35
N ARG A 193 -6.66 12.99 17.06
CA ARG A 193 -7.02 11.96 18.04
C ARG A 193 -5.91 10.93 18.18
N THR A 194 -5.77 10.36 19.36
CA THR A 194 -4.79 9.31 19.65
C THR A 194 -5.48 8.03 20.12
N ALA A 195 -4.87 6.88 19.82
CA ALA A 195 -5.16 5.59 20.40
C ALA A 195 -3.96 5.15 21.27
N GLU A 196 -4.22 4.94 22.56
CA GLU A 196 -3.23 4.43 23.51
C GLU A 196 -3.43 2.92 23.67
N LEU A 197 -2.42 2.15 23.29
CA LEU A 197 -2.47 0.70 23.20
C LEU A 197 -1.48 0.09 24.19
N GLY A 198 -1.89 -0.96 24.89
CA GLY A 198 -1.05 -1.67 25.86
C GLY A 198 -1.28 -3.17 25.80
N SER A 199 -0.21 -3.94 25.71
CA SER A 199 -0.24 -5.41 25.83
C SER A 199 1.14 -5.93 26.26
N GLY A 200 1.17 -6.98 27.08
CA GLY A 200 2.41 -7.67 27.48
C GLY A 200 3.50 -6.75 28.05
N GLY A 201 3.14 -5.68 28.76
CA GLY A 201 4.09 -4.68 29.30
C GLY A 201 4.61 -3.65 28.28
N ARG A 202 4.24 -3.78 27.00
CA ARG A 202 4.59 -2.84 25.93
C ARG A 202 3.47 -1.83 25.72
N ARG A 203 3.84 -0.60 25.35
CA ARG A 203 2.92 0.50 25.05
C ARG A 203 3.15 1.02 23.65
N PHE A 204 2.06 1.39 22.99
CA PHE A 204 2.09 2.03 21.68
C PHE A 204 1.04 3.14 21.62
N SER A 205 1.48 4.37 21.41
CA SER A 205 0.62 5.53 21.18
C SER A 205 0.65 5.85 19.69
N VAL A 206 -0.50 5.87 19.04
CA VAL A 206 -0.62 6.14 17.60
C VAL A 206 -1.72 7.17 17.33
N ARG A 207 -1.41 8.14 16.48
CA ARG A 207 -2.38 9.17 16.05
C ARG A 207 -3.32 8.60 14.99
N LEU A 208 -4.61 8.85 15.12
CA LEU A 208 -5.62 8.66 14.09
C LEU A 208 -5.89 10.02 13.45
N ASP A 209 -5.18 10.32 12.36
CA ASP A 209 -5.22 11.64 11.74
C ASP A 209 -6.22 11.67 10.59
N ASP A 210 -7.34 12.35 10.84
CA ASP A 210 -8.44 12.53 9.93
C ASP A 210 -8.63 14.02 9.52
N VAL A 211 -7.70 14.91 9.91
CA VAL A 211 -7.80 16.37 9.71
C VAL A 211 -6.62 17.02 9.01
N ASP A 212 -5.39 16.50 9.12
CA ASP A 212 -4.22 17.16 8.50
C ASP A 212 -4.38 17.18 6.96
N PRO A 213 -4.20 18.34 6.32
CA PRO A 213 -4.35 18.44 4.88
C PRO A 213 -3.34 17.59 4.13
N TYR A 214 -2.11 17.41 4.61
CA TYR A 214 -1.03 16.71 3.89
C TYR A 214 -0.95 15.22 4.20
N ARG A 215 -2.00 14.64 4.80
CA ARG A 215 -2.11 13.20 5.09
C ARG A 215 -2.38 12.31 3.87
N GLY A 216 -2.72 12.91 2.72
CA GLY A 216 -2.98 12.18 1.48
C GLY A 216 -1.69 11.73 0.76
N LEU A 217 -1.77 10.65 -0.02
CA LEU A 217 -0.62 10.07 -0.72
C LEU A 217 -0.08 10.95 -1.86
N PHE A 218 -0.98 11.58 -2.62
CA PHE A 218 -0.66 12.29 -3.87
C PHE A 218 -0.74 13.80 -3.77
N GLY A 219 -1.02 14.31 -2.57
CA GLY A 219 -1.24 15.72 -2.33
C GLY A 219 -2.26 15.96 -1.22
N PRO A 220 -2.60 17.23 -1.00
CA PRO A 220 -3.48 17.59 0.10
C PRO A 220 -4.90 17.05 -0.05
N SER A 221 -5.47 16.58 1.05
CA SER A 221 -6.86 16.10 1.15
C SER A 221 -7.69 17.05 2.01
N ALA A 222 -9.01 17.08 1.77
CA ALA A 222 -9.94 17.75 2.69
C ALA A 222 -10.00 17.00 4.03
N PRO A 223 -10.25 17.66 5.16
CA PRO A 223 -10.48 16.97 6.43
C PRO A 223 -11.73 16.10 6.34
N ASP A 224 -11.66 14.89 6.89
CA ASP A 224 -12.72 13.88 6.84
C ASP A 224 -12.87 13.24 8.22
N ARG A 225 -13.45 14.01 9.15
CA ARG A 225 -13.47 13.69 10.58
C ARG A 225 -14.27 12.42 10.82
N LEU A 226 -13.64 11.42 11.43
CA LEU A 226 -14.33 10.20 11.84
C LEU A 226 -15.47 10.51 12.81
N ASP A 227 -16.60 9.82 12.64
CA ASP A 227 -17.65 9.86 13.65
C ASP A 227 -17.21 9.12 14.94
N PRO A 228 -17.90 9.33 16.08
CA PRO A 228 -17.54 8.69 17.33
C PRO A 228 -17.61 7.15 17.33
N ALA A 229 -18.48 6.56 16.51
CA ALA A 229 -18.65 5.11 16.44
C ALA A 229 -17.48 4.47 15.67
N ASP A 230 -17.12 5.03 14.52
CA ASP A 230 -15.97 4.59 13.74
C ASP A 230 -14.66 4.79 14.51
N LEU A 231 -14.52 5.90 15.26
CA LEU A 231 -13.36 6.10 16.15
C LEU A 231 -13.25 5.00 17.21
N THR A 232 -14.38 4.63 17.82
CA THR A 232 -14.43 3.57 18.83
C THR A 232 -14.05 2.22 18.21
N ALA A 233 -14.58 1.92 17.02
CA ALA A 233 -14.23 0.71 16.26
C ALA A 233 -12.74 0.66 15.93
N TRP A 234 -12.15 1.77 15.44
CA TRP A 234 -10.72 1.86 15.17
C TRP A 234 -9.86 1.60 16.41
N ARG A 235 -10.19 2.21 17.56
CA ARG A 235 -9.47 1.99 18.82
C ARG A 235 -9.55 0.53 19.27
N GLY A 236 -10.73 -0.09 19.17
CA GLY A 236 -10.93 -1.49 19.52
C GLY A 236 -10.14 -2.45 18.62
N LEU A 237 -10.14 -2.21 17.30
CA LEU A 237 -9.36 -2.99 16.34
C LEU A 237 -7.86 -2.82 16.57
N LEU A 238 -7.38 -1.59 16.75
CA LEU A 238 -5.97 -1.32 17.01
C LEU A 238 -5.46 -1.99 18.29
N ALA A 239 -6.26 -2.00 19.36
CA ALA A 239 -5.89 -2.67 20.60
C ALA A 239 -5.70 -4.18 20.41
N GLN A 240 -6.63 -4.82 19.70
CA GLN A 240 -6.56 -6.26 19.41
C GLN A 240 -5.45 -6.61 18.42
N ALA A 241 -5.24 -5.78 17.39
CA ALA A 241 -4.14 -5.96 16.44
C ALA A 241 -2.77 -5.78 17.09
N TRP A 242 -2.62 -4.79 17.97
CA TRP A 242 -1.41 -4.58 18.76
C TRP A 242 -1.11 -5.78 19.67
N ASP A 243 -2.14 -6.29 20.33
CA ASP A 243 -2.04 -7.47 21.19
C ASP A 243 -1.58 -8.72 20.41
N LEU A 244 -2.07 -8.91 19.18
CA LEU A 244 -1.56 -9.94 18.26
C LEU A 244 -0.07 -9.72 17.92
N ILE A 245 0.32 -8.50 17.53
CA ILE A 245 1.73 -8.20 17.18
C ILE A 245 2.66 -8.43 18.37
N VAL A 246 2.28 -8.02 19.58
CA VAL A 246 3.08 -8.23 20.80
C VAL A 246 3.30 -9.71 21.09
N ARG A 247 2.26 -10.55 20.90
CA ARG A 247 2.37 -11.99 21.14
C ARG A 247 3.14 -12.73 20.05
N LEU A 248 2.89 -12.39 18.78
CA LEU A 248 3.38 -13.15 17.63
C LEU A 248 4.76 -12.68 17.18
N LEU A 249 5.06 -11.39 17.30
CA LEU A 249 6.28 -10.75 16.79
C LEU A 249 6.86 -9.77 17.82
N PRO A 250 7.36 -10.24 18.98
CA PRO A 250 7.76 -9.37 20.09
C PRO A 250 8.87 -8.36 19.73
N GLU A 251 9.87 -8.75 18.92
CA GLU A 251 10.93 -7.84 18.47
C GLU A 251 10.39 -6.76 17.52
N PHE A 252 9.41 -7.12 16.68
CA PHE A 252 8.72 -6.19 15.80
C PHE A 252 7.87 -5.22 16.62
N ALA A 253 7.20 -5.71 17.66
CA ALA A 253 6.46 -4.89 18.61
C ALA A 253 7.37 -3.89 19.34
N ASP A 254 8.61 -4.25 19.66
CA ASP A 254 9.56 -3.31 20.25
C ASP A 254 9.95 -2.19 19.25
N ALA A 255 10.09 -2.52 17.96
CA ALA A 255 10.49 -1.56 16.93
C ALA A 255 9.34 -0.66 16.44
N LEU A 256 8.11 -1.17 16.34
CA LEU A 256 6.97 -0.50 15.71
C LEU A 256 6.71 0.91 16.27
N PRO A 257 6.62 1.14 17.60
CA PRO A 257 6.34 2.46 18.16
C PRO A 257 7.43 3.51 17.88
N ALA A 258 8.65 3.09 17.52
CA ALA A 258 9.73 4.03 17.21
C ALA A 258 9.60 4.62 15.79
N GLY A 259 8.87 3.96 14.89
CA GLY A 259 8.82 4.33 13.49
C GLY A 259 7.43 4.48 12.90
N LEU A 260 6.34 4.05 13.54
CA LEU A 260 4.97 4.35 13.13
C LEU A 260 4.34 5.32 14.14
N ASP A 261 4.02 6.53 13.70
CA ASP A 261 3.44 7.58 14.55
C ASP A 261 1.95 7.82 14.28
N THR A 262 1.53 7.62 13.04
CA THR A 262 0.21 8.06 12.57
C THR A 262 -0.42 7.05 11.61
N ILE A 263 -1.72 6.85 11.77
CA ILE A 263 -2.57 6.14 10.82
C ILE A 263 -3.57 7.14 10.24
N VAL A 264 -3.72 7.14 8.92
CA VAL A 264 -4.81 7.85 8.23
C VAL A 264 -5.97 6.87 8.05
N PRO A 265 -7.02 6.95 8.88
CA PRO A 265 -8.13 6.04 8.78
C PRO A 265 -8.92 6.34 7.50
N ARG A 266 -9.26 5.28 6.75
CA ARG A 266 -10.19 5.36 5.62
C ARG A 266 -11.41 4.46 5.87
N PRO A 267 -12.56 4.77 5.25
CA PRO A 267 -13.73 3.91 5.34
C PRO A 267 -13.43 2.48 4.90
N ARG A 268 -14.21 1.52 5.40
CA ARG A 268 -14.12 0.12 4.98
C ARG A 268 -14.30 0.03 3.47
N PHE A 269 -13.44 -0.77 2.85
CA PHE A 269 -13.60 -1.19 1.46
C PHE A 269 -14.01 -2.66 1.50
N PRO A 270 -15.21 -3.05 1.03
CA PRO A 270 -15.64 -4.44 1.12
C PRO A 270 -14.64 -5.42 0.51
N PHE A 271 -14.42 -6.56 1.18
CA PHE A 271 -13.59 -7.70 0.75
C PHE A 271 -12.08 -7.45 0.57
N ARG A 272 -11.61 -6.21 0.66
CA ARG A 272 -10.19 -5.86 0.48
C ARG A 272 -9.73 -4.89 1.55
N LEU A 273 -8.42 -4.87 1.77
CA LEU A 273 -7.79 -3.90 2.64
C LEU A 273 -6.80 -3.02 1.87
N PRO A 274 -7.28 -1.98 1.15
CA PRO A 274 -6.37 -0.98 0.61
C PRO A 274 -5.61 -0.31 1.74
N SER A 275 -4.28 -0.40 1.68
CA SER A 275 -3.35 0.35 2.51
C SER A 275 -2.22 0.90 1.66
N ALA A 276 -1.59 1.96 2.15
CA ALA A 276 -0.43 2.55 1.51
C ALA A 276 0.36 3.43 2.48
N SER A 277 1.67 3.46 2.26
CA SER A 277 2.61 4.39 2.88
C SER A 277 3.43 5.10 1.80
N SER A 278 4.07 6.20 2.18
CA SER A 278 4.93 6.98 1.30
C SER A 278 6.26 7.24 1.97
N GLY A 279 7.36 7.13 1.21
CA GLY A 279 8.69 7.49 1.70
C GLY A 279 8.80 8.98 2.09
N GLU A 280 7.92 9.85 1.57
CA GLU A 280 7.87 11.26 2.01
C GLU A 280 7.19 11.42 3.37
N ALA A 281 6.31 10.48 3.74
CA ALA A 281 5.53 10.47 4.98
C ALA A 281 6.06 9.40 5.96
N PHE A 282 7.40 9.34 6.17
CA PHE A 282 8.00 8.37 7.09
C PHE A 282 7.29 8.40 8.44
N GLY A 283 6.76 7.24 8.83
CA GLY A 283 5.96 7.05 10.04
C GLY A 283 4.47 7.24 9.92
N SER A 284 3.93 7.27 8.69
CA SER A 284 2.49 7.25 8.45
C SER A 284 2.07 6.12 7.50
N ALA A 285 0.89 5.56 7.76
CA ALA A 285 0.21 4.62 6.90
C ALA A 285 -1.25 5.03 6.73
N LEU A 286 -1.74 5.02 5.50
CA LEU A 286 -3.17 5.11 5.18
C LEU A 286 -3.73 3.70 5.13
N ILE A 287 -4.79 3.45 5.89
CA ILE A 287 -5.38 2.10 6.03
C ILE A 287 -6.90 2.23 6.01
N CYS A 288 -7.56 1.52 5.08
CA CYS A 288 -9.01 1.31 5.13
C CYS A 288 -9.37 0.47 6.35
N ARG A 289 -10.51 0.74 7.01
CA ARG A 289 -10.87 -0.03 8.21
C ARG A 289 -11.15 -1.50 7.85
N PRO A 290 -10.40 -2.48 8.41
CA PRO A 290 -10.71 -3.90 8.21
C PRO A 290 -11.91 -4.35 9.06
N GLU A 291 -12.35 -5.59 8.84
CA GLU A 291 -13.41 -6.23 9.62
C GLU A 291 -12.92 -6.82 10.94
N ASP A 292 -11.67 -7.29 10.94
CA ASP A 292 -11.11 -8.09 12.01
C ASP A 292 -9.69 -7.61 12.39
N PRO A 293 -9.21 -7.96 13.59
CA PRO A 293 -7.91 -7.51 14.07
C PRO A 293 -6.70 -8.23 13.44
N VAL A 294 -6.87 -9.44 12.89
CA VAL A 294 -5.77 -10.17 12.24
C VAL A 294 -5.37 -9.47 10.95
N THR A 295 -6.35 -9.09 10.13
CA THR A 295 -6.13 -8.33 8.91
C THR A 295 -5.52 -6.96 9.20
N LEU A 296 -5.93 -6.28 10.29
CA LEU A 296 -5.29 -5.03 10.71
C LEU A 296 -3.83 -5.24 11.14
N ALA A 297 -3.55 -6.29 11.93
CA ALA A 297 -2.20 -6.60 12.37
C ALA A 297 -1.26 -6.89 11.17
N ALA A 298 -1.72 -7.68 10.21
CA ALA A 298 -0.98 -7.95 8.98
C ALA A 298 -0.70 -6.66 8.18
N ALA A 299 -1.67 -5.74 8.08
CA ALA A 299 -1.46 -4.46 7.42
C ALA A 299 -0.49 -3.53 8.18
N LEU A 300 -0.54 -3.48 9.51
CA LEU A 300 0.44 -2.72 10.30
C LEU A 300 1.86 -3.26 10.10
N VAL A 301 2.00 -4.60 10.05
CA VAL A 301 3.28 -5.25 9.74
C VAL A 301 3.75 -4.88 8.33
N HIS A 302 2.86 -4.98 7.34
CA HIS A 302 3.14 -4.62 5.94
C HIS A 302 3.62 -3.17 5.81
N GLU A 303 2.84 -2.23 6.34
CA GLU A 303 3.12 -0.80 6.19
C GLU A 303 4.34 -0.36 6.99
N PHE A 304 4.58 -0.94 8.16
CA PHE A 304 5.81 -0.65 8.91
C PHE A 304 7.05 -1.10 8.12
N GLN A 305 6.96 -2.21 7.41
CA GLN A 305 8.06 -2.70 6.60
C GLN A 305 8.36 -1.79 5.41
N HIS A 306 7.33 -1.20 4.78
CA HIS A 306 7.52 -0.10 3.82
C HIS A 306 8.19 1.13 4.46
N ILE A 307 7.80 1.52 5.67
CA ILE A 307 8.43 2.64 6.40
C ILE A 307 9.91 2.37 6.67
N ARG A 308 10.27 1.17 7.13
CA ARG A 308 11.68 0.78 7.38
C ARG A 308 12.50 0.81 6.10
N LEU A 309 11.98 0.25 5.00
CA LEU A 309 12.66 0.27 3.71
C LEU A 309 12.81 1.71 3.19
N GLY A 310 11.75 2.51 3.27
CA GLY A 310 11.78 3.91 2.86
C GLY A 310 12.84 4.71 3.63
N GLY A 311 13.02 4.43 4.93
CA GLY A 311 14.11 4.99 5.72
C GLY A 311 15.50 4.51 5.27
N LEU A 312 15.66 3.22 5.03
CA LEU A 312 16.92 2.63 4.55
C LEU A 312 17.36 3.23 3.20
N LEU A 313 16.41 3.43 2.28
CA LEU A 313 16.67 3.95 0.93
C LEU A 313 17.21 5.39 0.92
N GLN A 314 17.20 6.09 2.06
CA GLN A 314 17.86 7.38 2.21
C GLN A 314 19.39 7.25 2.33
N PHE A 315 19.88 6.09 2.72
CA PHE A 315 21.31 5.80 2.93
C PHE A 315 21.93 5.02 1.77
N VAL A 316 21.14 4.18 1.11
CA VAL A 316 21.65 3.21 0.15
C VAL A 316 20.67 3.04 -1.01
N ARG A 317 21.22 2.87 -2.22
CA ARG A 317 20.45 2.51 -3.42
C ARG A 317 20.50 1.00 -3.59
N LEU A 318 19.36 0.32 -3.54
CA LEU A 318 19.26 -1.13 -3.78
C LEU A 318 19.17 -1.49 -5.27
N HIS A 319 18.76 -0.54 -6.10
CA HIS A 319 18.66 -0.73 -7.55
C HIS A 319 18.96 0.59 -8.27
N THR A 320 19.21 0.51 -9.58
CA THR A 320 19.31 1.69 -10.46
C THR A 320 17.95 2.38 -10.62
N GLU A 321 17.92 3.57 -11.22
CA GLU A 321 16.66 4.30 -11.45
C GLU A 321 15.84 3.75 -12.64
N ASP A 322 15.94 2.45 -12.94
CA ASP A 322 15.10 1.76 -13.92
C ASP A 322 13.63 1.82 -13.48
N ARG A 323 12.83 2.58 -14.26
CA ARG A 323 11.38 2.74 -14.05
C ARG A 323 10.57 1.93 -15.06
N THR A 324 11.19 1.07 -15.86
CA THR A 324 10.49 0.26 -16.85
C THR A 324 9.60 -0.76 -16.16
N GLU A 325 8.30 -0.74 -16.49
CA GLU A 325 7.28 -1.64 -15.97
C GLU A 325 7.37 -3.00 -16.70
N ARG A 326 8.31 -3.85 -16.30
CA ARG A 326 8.66 -5.10 -17.01
C ARG A 326 8.54 -6.38 -16.19
N LEU A 327 8.18 -6.27 -14.91
CA LEU A 327 8.17 -7.41 -14.00
C LEU A 327 6.75 -7.77 -13.58
N TYR A 328 6.48 -9.07 -13.53
CA TYR A 328 5.31 -9.61 -12.87
C TYR A 328 5.49 -9.49 -11.34
N ALA A 329 4.46 -8.99 -10.64
CA ALA A 329 4.39 -8.99 -9.19
C ALA A 329 3.05 -9.60 -8.74
N PRO A 330 3.03 -10.59 -7.83
CA PRO A 330 1.81 -11.34 -7.52
C PRO A 330 0.78 -10.60 -6.65
N TRP A 331 1.10 -9.40 -6.19
CA TRP A 331 0.24 -8.52 -5.39
C TRP A 331 -0.29 -7.31 -6.18
N ARG A 332 -0.02 -7.25 -7.49
CA ARG A 332 -0.45 -6.16 -8.38
C ARG A 332 -0.86 -6.70 -9.74
N ASP A 333 -1.93 -6.12 -10.27
CA ASP A 333 -2.52 -6.53 -11.54
C ASP A 333 -1.74 -6.03 -12.78
N ASP A 334 -0.93 -4.98 -12.62
CA ASP A 334 -0.09 -4.32 -13.65
C ASP A 334 1.39 -4.75 -13.57
N PRO A 335 2.13 -4.73 -14.70
CA PRO A 335 3.59 -4.83 -14.69
C PRO A 335 4.24 -3.79 -13.78
N ARG A 336 5.31 -4.16 -13.08
CA ARG A 336 5.97 -3.32 -12.08
C ARG A 336 7.42 -3.03 -12.47
N PRO A 337 7.96 -1.86 -12.08
CA PRO A 337 9.39 -1.64 -12.09
C PRO A 337 10.06 -2.39 -10.94
N LEU A 338 11.37 -2.67 -11.07
CA LEU A 338 12.15 -3.41 -10.07
C LEU A 338 12.00 -2.83 -8.66
N GLY A 339 12.05 -1.51 -8.52
CA GLY A 339 11.86 -0.86 -7.22
C GLY A 339 10.53 -1.18 -6.56
N GLY A 340 9.44 -1.23 -7.34
CA GLY A 340 8.12 -1.63 -6.83
C GLY A 340 8.06 -3.09 -6.41
N VAL A 341 8.78 -3.98 -7.11
CA VAL A 341 8.88 -5.40 -6.75
C VAL A 341 9.67 -5.59 -5.46
N VAL A 342 10.82 -4.91 -5.31
CA VAL A 342 11.64 -4.97 -4.08
C VAL A 342 10.86 -4.52 -2.84
N HIS A 343 10.07 -3.44 -2.96
CA HIS A 343 9.20 -2.98 -1.87
C HIS A 343 8.17 -4.04 -1.49
N GLY A 344 7.51 -4.65 -2.48
CA GLY A 344 6.52 -5.69 -2.23
C GLY A 344 7.12 -6.95 -1.61
N ILE A 345 8.27 -7.44 -2.12
CA ILE A 345 8.99 -8.58 -1.53
C ILE A 345 9.23 -8.34 -0.04
N TYR A 346 9.78 -7.19 0.32
CA TYR A 346 10.16 -6.91 1.70
C TYR A 346 8.94 -6.79 2.62
N ALA A 347 7.85 -6.15 2.16
CA ALA A 347 6.61 -6.05 2.94
C ALA A 347 5.93 -7.41 3.13
N PHE A 348 5.72 -8.18 2.05
CA PHE A 348 5.08 -9.48 2.14
C PHE A 348 5.94 -10.54 2.82
N PHE A 349 7.26 -10.37 2.85
CA PHE A 349 8.16 -11.18 3.67
C PHE A 349 7.81 -11.07 5.17
N ALA A 350 7.59 -9.86 5.68
CA ALA A 350 7.17 -9.66 7.07
C ALA A 350 5.72 -10.14 7.34
N VAL A 351 4.82 -9.97 6.35
CA VAL A 351 3.46 -10.54 6.43
C VAL A 351 3.49 -12.07 6.50
N THR A 352 4.37 -12.71 5.73
CA THR A 352 4.57 -14.16 5.76
C THR A 352 5.03 -14.62 7.15
N GLU A 353 5.97 -13.89 7.76
CA GLU A 353 6.43 -14.16 9.13
C GLU A 353 5.31 -14.03 10.17
N PHE A 354 4.46 -13.00 10.04
CA PHE A 354 3.28 -12.82 10.90
C PHE A 354 2.32 -14.02 10.81
N TYR A 355 1.92 -14.42 9.61
CA TYR A 355 1.01 -15.54 9.43
C TYR A 355 1.64 -16.89 9.84
N ARG A 356 2.95 -17.07 9.63
CA ARG A 356 3.69 -18.22 10.14
C ARG A 356 3.56 -18.33 11.66
N ALA A 357 3.79 -17.23 12.38
CA ALA A 357 3.66 -17.19 13.83
C ALA A 357 2.20 -17.40 14.29
N LEU A 358 1.22 -16.87 13.55
CA LEU A 358 -0.20 -17.07 13.83
C LEU A 358 -0.59 -18.55 13.67
N CYS A 359 -0.19 -19.21 12.57
CA CYS A 359 -0.46 -20.63 12.33
C CYS A 359 0.13 -21.52 13.44
N ALA A 360 1.30 -21.17 13.98
CA ALA A 360 1.89 -21.91 15.09
C ALA A 360 1.05 -21.86 16.39
N GLN A 361 0.28 -20.78 16.58
CA GLN A 361 -0.63 -20.61 17.73
C GLN A 361 -2.05 -21.11 17.44
N GLN A 362 -2.46 -21.08 16.17
CA GLN A 362 -3.81 -21.40 15.70
C GLN A 362 -3.71 -22.36 14.50
N PRO A 363 -3.31 -23.63 14.73
CA PRO A 363 -3.04 -24.58 13.65
C PRO A 363 -4.29 -24.96 12.84
N ASP A 364 -5.48 -24.78 13.42
CA ASP A 364 -6.76 -25.11 12.80
C ASP A 364 -7.39 -23.91 12.05
N ASP A 365 -6.76 -22.73 12.06
CA ASP A 365 -7.25 -21.56 11.31
C ASP A 365 -6.91 -21.71 9.82
N GLU A 366 -7.91 -22.13 9.03
CA GLU A 366 -7.75 -22.34 7.59
C GLU A 366 -7.40 -21.06 6.82
N LEU A 367 -7.92 -19.90 7.24
CA LEU A 367 -7.63 -18.63 6.58
C LEU A 367 -6.18 -18.20 6.85
N ALA A 368 -5.73 -18.30 8.10
CA ALA A 368 -4.34 -18.01 8.44
C ALA A 368 -3.37 -18.97 7.73
N ALA A 369 -3.69 -20.26 7.68
CA ALA A 369 -2.91 -21.26 6.96
C ALA A 369 -2.84 -20.96 5.45
N PHE A 370 -3.96 -20.53 4.85
CA PHE A 370 -4.01 -20.10 3.45
C PHE A 370 -3.15 -18.86 3.21
N GLU A 371 -3.29 -17.81 4.02
CA GLU A 371 -2.50 -16.58 3.87
C GLU A 371 -1.00 -16.86 4.05
N TYR A 372 -0.62 -17.72 5.00
CA TYR A 372 0.75 -18.16 5.17
C TYR A 372 1.29 -18.85 3.91
N ALA A 373 0.59 -19.89 3.44
CA ALA A 373 1.00 -20.64 2.25
C ALA A 373 1.06 -19.74 1.00
N HIS A 374 0.08 -18.84 0.84
CA HIS A 374 -0.01 -17.89 -0.27
C HIS A 374 1.20 -16.94 -0.28
N TRP A 375 1.45 -16.20 0.79
CA TRP A 375 2.55 -15.23 0.81
C TRP A 375 3.92 -15.90 0.79
N ARG A 376 4.08 -17.06 1.44
CA ARG A 376 5.30 -17.88 1.37
C ARG A 376 5.66 -18.22 -0.07
N HIS A 377 4.71 -18.74 -0.85
CA HIS A 377 4.92 -19.10 -2.25
C HIS A 377 5.24 -17.86 -3.10
N GLN A 378 4.46 -16.79 -2.94
CA GLN A 378 4.60 -15.60 -3.77
C GLN A 378 5.92 -14.85 -3.53
N VAL A 379 6.37 -14.75 -2.27
CA VAL A 379 7.65 -14.12 -1.92
C VAL A 379 8.82 -14.93 -2.48
N ALA A 380 8.83 -16.25 -2.29
CA ALA A 380 9.90 -17.13 -2.79
C ALA A 380 10.06 -17.03 -4.31
N ARG A 381 8.95 -17.18 -5.05
CA ARG A 381 8.91 -17.06 -6.51
C ARG A 381 9.41 -15.70 -7.00
N THR A 382 8.98 -14.63 -6.35
CA THR A 382 9.33 -13.27 -6.78
C THR A 382 10.81 -12.97 -6.51
N LEU A 383 11.36 -13.46 -5.40
CA LEU A 383 12.80 -13.39 -5.10
C LEU A 383 13.62 -14.09 -6.18
N GLU A 384 13.22 -15.30 -6.59
CA GLU A 384 13.89 -16.02 -7.69
C GLU A 384 13.87 -15.23 -8.99
N THR A 385 12.72 -14.63 -9.32
CA THR A 385 12.52 -13.87 -10.56
C THR A 385 13.46 -12.67 -10.68
N VAL A 386 13.75 -11.96 -9.57
CA VAL A 386 14.56 -10.74 -9.59
C VAL A 386 16.01 -10.94 -9.16
N ARG A 387 16.40 -12.13 -8.67
CA ARG A 387 17.72 -12.39 -8.07
C ARG A 387 18.90 -12.00 -8.97
N ALA A 388 18.77 -12.26 -10.27
CA ALA A 388 19.81 -12.02 -11.27
C ALA A 388 19.62 -10.69 -12.04
N ASP A 389 18.64 -9.85 -11.66
CA ASP A 389 18.35 -8.62 -12.40
C ASP A 389 19.57 -7.68 -12.41
N GLU A 390 19.93 -7.19 -13.58
CA GLU A 390 21.10 -6.33 -13.79
C GLU A 390 20.93 -4.96 -13.13
N ALA A 391 19.69 -4.50 -12.96
CA ALA A 391 19.40 -3.23 -12.30
C ALA A 391 19.60 -3.28 -10.78
N LEU A 392 19.83 -4.44 -10.16
CA LEU A 392 20.22 -4.52 -8.75
C LEU A 392 21.66 -4.04 -8.53
N THR A 393 21.85 -3.18 -7.54
CA THR A 393 23.19 -2.80 -7.05
C THR A 393 23.78 -3.92 -6.17
N GLU A 394 25.06 -3.83 -5.83
CA GLU A 394 25.67 -4.76 -4.86
C GLU A 394 24.93 -4.78 -3.50
N PRO A 395 24.60 -3.63 -2.87
CA PRO A 395 23.71 -3.62 -1.71
C PRO A 395 22.36 -4.30 -1.97
N GLY A 396 21.74 -4.07 -3.13
CA GLY A 396 20.46 -4.71 -3.50
C GLY A 396 20.53 -6.23 -3.54
N ARG A 397 21.58 -6.77 -4.17
CA ARG A 397 21.81 -8.23 -4.22
C ARG A 397 22.03 -8.80 -2.82
N ARG A 398 22.82 -8.10 -1.98
CA ARG A 398 23.01 -8.50 -0.57
C ARG A 398 21.69 -8.49 0.20
N PHE A 399 20.91 -7.43 0.09
CA PHE A 399 19.62 -7.29 0.77
C PHE A 399 18.68 -8.45 0.43
N LEU A 400 18.46 -8.70 -0.87
CA LEU A 400 17.57 -9.77 -1.32
C LEU A 400 18.13 -11.17 -1.01
N ALA A 401 19.45 -11.35 -0.99
CA ALA A 401 20.05 -12.61 -0.56
C ALA A 401 19.74 -12.92 0.91
N LEU A 402 19.79 -11.93 1.81
CA LEU A 402 19.47 -12.10 3.23
C LEU A 402 17.97 -12.35 3.45
N VAL A 403 17.10 -11.64 2.70
CA VAL A 403 15.66 -11.93 2.69
C VAL A 403 15.41 -13.36 2.21
N SER A 404 16.05 -13.77 1.12
CA SER A 404 15.91 -15.12 0.56
C SER A 404 16.45 -16.20 1.48
N GLU A 405 17.55 -15.95 2.20
CA GLU A 405 18.10 -16.88 3.19
C GLU A 405 17.08 -17.14 4.31
N ARG A 406 16.51 -16.07 4.87
CA ARG A 406 15.53 -16.19 5.95
C ARG A 406 14.22 -16.81 5.47
N ALA A 407 13.67 -16.36 4.35
CA ALA A 407 12.46 -16.94 3.75
C ALA A 407 12.66 -18.41 3.31
N GLY A 408 13.89 -18.79 2.97
CA GLY A 408 14.27 -20.16 2.64
C GLY A 408 14.05 -21.13 3.79
N THR A 409 14.22 -20.68 5.04
CA THR A 409 14.02 -21.52 6.24
C THR A 409 12.56 -21.93 6.49
N TRP A 410 11.61 -21.35 5.74
CA TRP A 410 10.18 -21.56 5.90
C TRP A 410 9.59 -22.48 4.82
N GLN A 411 10.35 -22.81 3.78
CA GLN A 411 9.85 -23.55 2.62
C GLN A 411 9.42 -24.98 2.97
N ASP A 412 10.09 -25.59 3.96
CA ASP A 412 9.81 -26.94 4.42
C ASP A 412 8.77 -26.99 5.56
N ASP A 413 8.22 -25.84 5.99
CA ASP A 413 7.17 -25.85 7.02
C ASP A 413 5.93 -26.60 6.52
N GLU A 414 5.39 -27.47 7.37
CA GLU A 414 4.13 -28.16 7.12
C GLU A 414 2.96 -27.14 7.12
N VAL A 415 2.08 -27.28 6.13
CA VAL A 415 0.88 -26.45 5.98
C VAL A 415 -0.32 -27.34 5.69
N LEU A 416 -1.52 -26.91 6.11
CA LEU A 416 -2.75 -27.63 5.81
C LEU A 416 -2.88 -27.90 4.30
N ALA A 417 -3.17 -29.14 3.92
CA ALA A 417 -3.24 -29.54 2.51
C ALA A 417 -4.31 -28.74 1.74
N THR A 418 -5.41 -28.38 2.40
CA THR A 418 -6.45 -27.51 1.85
C THR A 418 -5.92 -26.11 1.57
N ALA A 419 -5.22 -25.50 2.53
CA ALA A 419 -4.58 -24.19 2.39
C ALA A 419 -3.55 -24.17 1.25
N ALA A 420 -2.69 -25.19 1.16
CA ALA A 420 -1.71 -25.32 0.07
C ALA A 420 -2.38 -25.38 -1.31
N ARG A 421 -3.40 -26.22 -1.46
CA ARG A 421 -4.17 -26.33 -2.71
C ARG A 421 -4.79 -24.99 -3.11
N TRP A 422 -5.35 -24.25 -2.15
CA TRP A 422 -5.95 -22.95 -2.41
C TRP A 422 -4.92 -21.87 -2.74
N ALA A 423 -3.78 -21.86 -2.05
CA ALA A 423 -2.67 -20.96 -2.36
C ALA A 423 -2.14 -21.18 -3.78
N ASP A 424 -1.95 -22.43 -4.20
CA ASP A 424 -1.58 -22.82 -5.56
C ASP A 424 -2.66 -22.43 -6.58
N LEU A 425 -3.94 -22.52 -6.17
CA LEU A 425 -5.04 -22.14 -7.03
C LEU A 425 -5.03 -20.66 -7.35
N VAL A 426 -4.95 -19.82 -6.32
CA VAL A 426 -4.91 -18.36 -6.43
C VAL A 426 -3.63 -17.87 -7.11
N ALA A 427 -2.49 -18.51 -6.87
CA ALA A 427 -1.23 -18.18 -7.54
C ALA A 427 -1.31 -18.44 -9.06
N ALA A 428 -1.87 -19.59 -9.46
CA ALA A 428 -2.08 -19.90 -10.87
C ALA A 428 -3.10 -18.95 -11.52
N ASP A 429 -4.18 -18.64 -10.80
CA ASP A 429 -5.23 -17.73 -11.25
C ASP A 429 -4.67 -16.34 -11.61
N HIS A 430 -4.06 -15.67 -10.64
CA HIS A 430 -3.53 -14.33 -10.84
C HIS A 430 -2.43 -14.32 -11.91
N ARG A 431 -1.53 -15.32 -11.94
CA ARG A 431 -0.48 -15.37 -12.94
C ARG A 431 -1.04 -15.56 -14.34
N ALA A 432 -1.98 -16.49 -14.52
CA ALA A 432 -2.57 -16.76 -15.82
C ALA A 432 -3.34 -15.53 -16.33
N GLY A 433 -4.13 -14.88 -15.45
CA GLY A 433 -4.81 -13.63 -15.76
C GLY A 433 -3.87 -12.49 -16.14
N TRP A 434 -2.75 -12.34 -15.41
CA TRP A 434 -1.72 -11.35 -15.73
C TRP A 434 -1.08 -11.62 -17.10
N ARG A 435 -0.69 -12.87 -17.37
CA ARG A 435 -0.07 -13.26 -18.66
C ARG A 435 -1.02 -13.01 -19.82
N LEU A 436 -2.26 -13.44 -19.68
CA LEU A 436 -3.31 -13.23 -20.67
C LEU A 436 -3.48 -11.75 -21.04
N ARG A 437 -3.44 -10.85 -20.04
CA ARG A 437 -3.65 -9.41 -20.26
C ARG A 437 -2.41 -8.66 -20.73
N HIS A 438 -1.22 -9.06 -20.31
CA HIS A 438 0.01 -8.27 -20.51
C HIS A 438 1.01 -8.89 -21.48
N LEU A 439 0.85 -10.15 -21.88
CA LEU A 439 1.72 -10.76 -22.89
C LEU A 439 1.03 -10.78 -24.25
N ARG A 440 1.81 -10.51 -25.29
CA ARG A 440 1.39 -10.59 -26.70
C ARG A 440 2.23 -11.65 -27.39
N PRO A 441 1.64 -12.77 -27.81
CA PRO A 441 2.32 -13.76 -28.63
C PRO A 441 2.78 -13.17 -29.97
N GLU A 442 3.87 -13.71 -30.51
CA GLU A 442 4.36 -13.35 -31.85
C GLU A 442 3.30 -13.64 -32.92
N PRO A 443 2.85 -12.64 -33.71
CA PRO A 443 1.75 -12.83 -34.66
C PRO A 443 2.00 -13.93 -35.69
N ALA A 444 3.22 -14.04 -36.22
CA ALA A 444 3.58 -15.06 -37.20
C ALA A 444 3.47 -16.49 -36.63
N ALA A 445 3.87 -16.70 -35.38
CA ALA A 445 3.75 -17.99 -34.70
C ALA A 445 2.27 -18.36 -34.45
N ILE A 446 1.43 -17.36 -34.12
CA ILE A 446 -0.01 -17.58 -33.98
C ILE A 446 -0.66 -17.94 -35.31
N GLU A 447 -0.32 -17.26 -36.41
CA GLU A 447 -0.85 -17.61 -37.74
C GLU A 447 -0.45 -19.05 -38.13
N LEU A 448 0.78 -19.49 -37.85
CA LEU A 448 1.21 -20.88 -38.06
C LEU A 448 0.40 -21.88 -37.24
N LEU A 449 0.10 -21.56 -35.97
CA LEU A 449 -0.74 -22.40 -35.11
C LEU A 449 -2.18 -22.49 -35.64
N VAL A 450 -2.78 -21.35 -36.02
CA VAL A 450 -4.14 -21.29 -36.58
C VAL A 450 -4.21 -22.09 -37.87
N ASP A 451 -3.25 -21.91 -38.77
CA ASP A 451 -3.15 -22.65 -40.02
C ASP A 451 -2.98 -24.16 -39.80
N SER A 452 -2.20 -24.56 -38.79
CA SER A 452 -1.98 -25.97 -38.45
C SER A 452 -3.23 -26.62 -37.86
N TRP A 453 -3.97 -25.88 -37.03
CA TRP A 453 -5.28 -26.30 -36.53
C TRP A 453 -6.26 -26.53 -37.67
N LEU A 454 -6.40 -25.56 -38.58
CA LEU A 454 -7.33 -25.65 -39.71
C LEU A 454 -7.01 -26.79 -40.68
N ARG A 455 -5.74 -27.19 -40.78
CA ARG A 455 -5.30 -28.35 -41.58
C ARG A 455 -5.39 -29.69 -40.84
N GLY A 456 -5.78 -29.70 -39.56
CA GLY A 456 -5.81 -30.92 -38.73
C GLY A 456 -4.43 -31.52 -38.47
N THR A 457 -3.38 -30.70 -38.51
CA THR A 457 -1.99 -31.14 -38.28
C THR A 457 -1.62 -31.01 -36.80
N PRO A 458 -0.66 -31.80 -36.28
CA PRO A 458 -0.21 -31.68 -34.89
C PRO A 458 0.29 -30.28 -34.55
N ALA A 459 0.08 -29.85 -33.29
CA ALA A 459 0.54 -28.54 -32.84
C ALA A 459 2.09 -28.47 -32.80
N PRO A 460 2.72 -27.38 -33.26
CA PRO A 460 4.14 -27.09 -33.03
C PRO A 460 4.49 -26.72 -31.57
N GLY A 461 3.54 -26.84 -30.62
CA GLY A 461 3.72 -26.57 -29.18
C GLY A 461 3.47 -25.11 -28.78
N ALA A 462 2.81 -24.89 -27.64
CA ALA A 462 2.50 -23.54 -27.14
C ALA A 462 3.70 -22.83 -26.47
N ASP A 463 4.68 -23.60 -26.01
CA ASP A 463 5.84 -23.11 -25.25
C ASP A 463 6.95 -22.54 -26.15
N SER A 464 6.94 -22.87 -27.44
CA SER A 464 7.90 -22.33 -28.42
C SER A 464 7.54 -20.91 -28.89
N VAL A 465 6.33 -20.42 -28.59
CA VAL A 465 5.83 -19.13 -29.06
C VAL A 465 6.47 -17.98 -28.26
N GLY A 466 7.24 -17.11 -28.91
CA GLY A 466 7.75 -15.89 -28.29
C GLY A 466 6.62 -14.96 -27.82
N THR A 467 6.86 -14.21 -26.74
CA THR A 467 5.90 -13.24 -26.20
C THR A 467 6.57 -11.93 -25.83
N THR A 468 5.91 -10.81 -26.11
CA THR A 468 6.33 -9.47 -25.69
C THR A 468 5.41 -8.94 -24.60
N LEU A 469 5.98 -8.27 -23.60
CA LEU A 469 5.22 -7.59 -22.54
C LEU A 469 4.67 -6.25 -23.03
N VAL A 470 3.41 -5.98 -22.68
CA VAL A 470 2.71 -4.71 -22.91
C VAL A 470 2.07 -4.25 -21.59
N THR A 471 2.26 -2.99 -21.25
CA THR A 471 1.71 -2.39 -20.02
C THR A 471 0.21 -2.18 -20.08
N GLU A 472 -0.33 -1.89 -21.26
CA GLU A 472 -1.78 -1.80 -21.50
C GLU A 472 -2.44 -3.19 -21.45
N PRO A 473 -3.41 -3.41 -20.53
CA PRO A 473 -4.08 -4.70 -20.39
C PRO A 473 -5.04 -4.99 -21.55
N ASP A 474 -5.14 -6.26 -21.97
CA ASP A 474 -6.15 -6.76 -22.91
C ASP A 474 -7.28 -7.48 -22.16
N GLY A 475 -8.24 -6.67 -21.70
CA GLY A 475 -9.44 -7.07 -20.97
C GLY A 475 -9.38 -6.75 -19.47
N ASP A 476 -10.55 -6.75 -18.85
CA ASP A 476 -10.70 -6.50 -17.41
C ASP A 476 -10.31 -7.72 -16.56
N TRP A 477 -9.95 -7.46 -15.31
CA TRP A 477 -9.63 -8.49 -14.33
C TRP A 477 -10.08 -8.08 -12.94
N THR A 478 -10.55 -9.05 -12.18
CA THR A 478 -10.84 -8.90 -10.76
C THR A 478 -10.20 -10.05 -10.02
N ASN A 479 -9.78 -9.82 -8.79
CA ASN A 479 -9.32 -10.87 -7.88
C ASN A 479 -10.50 -11.57 -7.17
N ALA A 480 -11.65 -11.69 -7.86
CA ALA A 480 -12.91 -12.12 -7.27
C ALA A 480 -12.82 -13.52 -6.62
N ARG A 481 -12.14 -14.48 -7.26
CA ARG A 481 -11.93 -15.81 -6.69
C ARG A 481 -11.11 -15.80 -5.40
N ALA A 482 -10.06 -15.00 -5.35
CA ALA A 482 -9.24 -14.85 -4.13
C ALA A 482 -10.04 -14.14 -3.02
N ASP A 483 -10.82 -13.12 -3.37
CA ASP A 483 -11.67 -12.38 -2.43
C ASP A 483 -12.79 -13.31 -1.88
N LEU A 484 -13.45 -14.09 -2.74
CA LEU A 484 -14.44 -15.11 -2.35
C LEU A 484 -13.84 -16.17 -1.44
N LEU A 485 -12.64 -16.66 -1.76
CA LEU A 485 -11.95 -17.67 -0.97
C LEU A 485 -11.64 -17.15 0.43
N ARG A 486 -11.18 -15.91 0.59
CA ARG A 486 -10.96 -15.29 1.91
C ARG A 486 -12.25 -15.21 2.73
N VAL A 487 -13.36 -14.85 2.09
CA VAL A 487 -14.68 -14.89 2.74
C VAL A 487 -15.03 -16.31 3.18
N ARG A 488 -14.79 -17.31 2.31
CA ARG A 488 -15.14 -18.71 2.54
C ARG A 488 -14.32 -19.39 3.65
N LEU A 489 -13.04 -19.03 3.77
CA LEU A 489 -12.12 -19.58 4.77
C LEU A 489 -12.19 -18.85 6.13
N GLY A 490 -12.76 -17.64 6.16
CA GLY A 490 -12.97 -16.90 7.40
C GLY A 490 -14.03 -17.51 8.32
N GLU A 491 -14.24 -16.88 9.49
CA GLU A 491 -15.23 -17.29 10.48
C GLU A 491 -16.66 -17.34 9.88
N ASP A 492 -17.36 -18.46 10.10
CA ASP A 492 -18.65 -18.80 9.46
C ASP A 492 -18.65 -18.69 7.92
N GLY A 493 -17.46 -18.89 7.31
CA GLY A 493 -17.20 -18.52 5.93
C GLY A 493 -18.07 -19.20 4.88
N ALA A 494 -18.50 -20.46 5.10
CA ALA A 494 -19.44 -21.14 4.20
C ALA A 494 -20.77 -20.37 4.08
N ARG A 495 -21.41 -20.11 5.22
CA ARG A 495 -22.68 -19.38 5.28
C ARG A 495 -22.52 -17.94 4.79
N ARG A 496 -21.40 -17.30 5.11
CA ARG A 496 -21.11 -15.93 4.65
C ARG A 496 -20.94 -15.88 3.14
N ALA A 497 -20.21 -16.82 2.55
CA ALA A 497 -20.02 -16.90 1.10
C ALA A 497 -21.36 -17.09 0.38
N ASP A 498 -22.25 -17.96 0.86
CA ASP A 498 -23.60 -18.17 0.28
C ASP A 498 -24.41 -16.87 0.13
N VAL A 499 -24.27 -15.96 1.09
CA VAL A 499 -24.99 -14.68 1.13
C VAL A 499 -24.24 -13.59 0.37
N LEU A 500 -22.93 -13.49 0.57
CA LEU A 500 -22.12 -12.34 0.15
C LEU A 500 -21.48 -12.50 -1.22
N TRP A 501 -21.48 -13.69 -1.84
CA TRP A 501 -20.72 -13.90 -3.08
C TRP A 501 -21.12 -12.93 -4.21
N ARG A 502 -22.39 -12.52 -4.27
CA ARG A 502 -22.90 -11.54 -5.26
C ARG A 502 -22.42 -10.11 -5.01
N GLU A 503 -21.99 -9.81 -3.80
CA GLU A 503 -21.44 -8.51 -3.41
C GLU A 503 -19.94 -8.43 -3.71
N VAL A 504 -19.26 -9.57 -3.88
CA VAL A 504 -17.83 -9.60 -4.21
C VAL A 504 -17.63 -9.04 -5.62
N PRO A 505 -16.84 -7.96 -5.80
CA PRO A 505 -16.69 -7.30 -7.08
C PRO A 505 -16.20 -8.22 -8.21
N GLY A 506 -17.05 -8.41 -9.23
CA GLY A 506 -16.76 -9.22 -10.40
C GLY A 506 -16.84 -10.73 -10.18
N ALA A 507 -17.38 -11.18 -9.04
CA ALA A 507 -17.67 -12.59 -8.81
C ALA A 507 -18.84 -13.07 -9.68
N SER A 508 -18.68 -14.25 -10.27
CA SER A 508 -19.74 -14.96 -10.99
C SER A 508 -20.21 -16.19 -10.21
N GLU A 509 -21.35 -16.76 -10.63
CA GLU A 509 -21.84 -18.03 -10.08
C GLU A 509 -20.84 -19.18 -10.30
N ALA A 510 -20.09 -19.14 -11.40
CA ALA A 510 -19.02 -20.10 -11.69
C ALA A 510 -17.86 -19.99 -10.69
N ASP A 511 -17.46 -18.76 -10.33
CA ASP A 511 -16.42 -18.51 -9.32
C ASP A 511 -16.87 -19.00 -7.94
N PHE A 512 -18.13 -18.75 -7.59
CA PHE A 512 -18.70 -19.24 -6.34
C PHE A 512 -18.74 -20.76 -6.29
N ALA A 513 -19.24 -21.42 -7.35
CA ALA A 513 -19.25 -22.89 -7.45
C ALA A 513 -17.84 -23.49 -7.33
N LEU A 514 -16.82 -22.86 -7.93
CA LEU A 514 -15.43 -23.29 -7.83
C LEU A 514 -14.91 -23.22 -6.39
N VAL A 515 -15.13 -22.08 -5.71
CA VAL A 515 -14.67 -21.87 -4.31
C VAL A 515 -15.44 -22.74 -3.33
N ASP A 516 -16.70 -23.04 -3.61
CA ASP A 516 -17.57 -23.91 -2.80
C ASP A 516 -17.29 -25.42 -3.02
N GLY A 517 -16.41 -25.77 -3.96
CA GLY A 517 -16.02 -27.16 -4.24
C GLY A 517 -17.04 -27.91 -5.11
N ARG A 518 -17.94 -27.21 -5.80
CA ARG A 518 -18.87 -27.77 -6.77
C ARG A 518 -18.23 -27.80 -8.16
N ASP A 519 -17.21 -28.65 -8.30
CA ASP A 519 -16.29 -28.66 -9.45
C ASP A 519 -16.99 -28.83 -10.81
N GLN A 520 -17.97 -29.74 -10.90
CA GLN A 520 -18.71 -29.96 -12.16
C GLN A 520 -19.61 -28.77 -12.51
N ASP A 521 -20.33 -28.22 -11.53
CA ASP A 521 -21.15 -27.02 -11.71
C ASP A 521 -20.29 -25.84 -12.19
N ALA A 522 -19.12 -25.64 -11.56
CA ALA A 522 -18.16 -24.61 -11.94
C ALA A 522 -17.68 -24.80 -13.38
N LEU A 523 -17.32 -26.03 -13.76
CA LEU A 523 -16.87 -26.35 -15.12
C LEU A 523 -17.95 -26.07 -16.17
N GLU A 524 -19.20 -26.49 -15.93
CA GLU A 524 -20.32 -26.21 -16.84
C GLU A 524 -20.65 -24.72 -16.93
N ALA A 525 -20.60 -24.01 -15.80
CA ALA A 525 -20.82 -22.58 -15.74
C ALA A 525 -19.72 -21.80 -16.49
N TYR A 526 -18.45 -22.15 -16.33
CA TYR A 526 -17.37 -21.52 -17.10
C TYR A 526 -17.43 -21.84 -18.59
N ARG A 527 -17.79 -23.07 -18.98
CA ARG A 527 -18.05 -23.38 -20.40
C ARG A 527 -19.13 -22.47 -20.99
N THR A 528 -20.17 -22.19 -20.22
CA THR A 528 -21.25 -21.29 -20.63
C THR A 528 -20.77 -19.85 -20.69
N ALA A 529 -20.00 -19.39 -19.70
CA ALA A 529 -19.40 -18.06 -19.68
C ALA A 529 -18.47 -17.83 -20.89
N VAL A 530 -17.59 -18.79 -21.21
CA VAL A 530 -16.68 -18.70 -22.36
C VAL A 530 -17.44 -18.79 -23.69
N ARG A 531 -18.56 -19.52 -23.78
CA ARG A 531 -19.44 -19.47 -24.97
C ARG A 531 -20.11 -18.10 -25.14
N GLY A 532 -20.41 -17.40 -24.06
CA GLY A 532 -21.02 -16.07 -24.08
C GLY A 532 -20.05 -14.96 -24.45
N ASP A 533 -18.85 -14.98 -23.85
CA ASP A 533 -17.74 -14.09 -24.19
C ASP A 533 -16.42 -14.89 -24.18
N PRO A 534 -15.97 -15.38 -25.34
CA PRO A 534 -14.78 -16.21 -25.42
C PRO A 534 -13.48 -15.41 -25.33
N ASP A 535 -13.55 -14.07 -25.24
CA ASP A 535 -12.39 -13.19 -25.07
C ASP A 535 -12.22 -12.67 -23.63
N ALA A 536 -13.23 -12.86 -22.78
CA ALA A 536 -13.21 -12.50 -21.37
C ALA A 536 -12.10 -13.22 -20.59
N PRO A 537 -11.09 -12.50 -20.07
CA PRO A 537 -10.03 -13.11 -19.26
C PRO A 537 -10.55 -13.92 -18.06
N PRO A 538 -11.50 -13.42 -17.23
CA PRO A 538 -11.96 -14.15 -16.05
C PRO A 538 -12.61 -15.49 -16.37
N ALA A 539 -13.34 -15.59 -17.48
CA ALA A 539 -14.03 -16.79 -17.92
C ALA A 539 -13.04 -17.85 -18.45
N LEU A 540 -12.08 -17.44 -19.29
CA LEU A 540 -11.09 -18.35 -19.87
C LEU A 540 -10.15 -18.91 -18.80
N ILE A 541 -9.69 -18.07 -17.86
CA ILE A 541 -8.85 -18.55 -16.74
C ILE A 541 -9.67 -19.41 -15.79
N GLY A 542 -10.91 -19.00 -15.47
CA GLY A 542 -11.83 -19.79 -14.65
C GLY A 542 -12.06 -21.21 -15.21
N LEU A 543 -12.24 -21.35 -16.52
CA LEU A 543 -12.31 -22.65 -17.19
C LEU A 543 -11.04 -23.49 -16.95
N GLY A 544 -9.86 -22.89 -17.08
CA GLY A 544 -8.59 -23.58 -16.78
C GLY A 544 -8.48 -24.04 -15.32
N LEU A 545 -8.95 -23.23 -14.38
CA LEU A 545 -8.97 -23.59 -12.96
C LEU A 545 -9.94 -24.76 -12.69
N ALA A 546 -11.15 -24.75 -13.26
CA ALA A 546 -12.13 -25.82 -13.11
C ALA A 546 -11.69 -27.13 -13.81
N LEU A 547 -11.02 -27.04 -14.96
CA LEU A 547 -10.39 -28.21 -15.59
C LEU A 547 -9.31 -28.82 -14.68
N ARG A 548 -8.54 -27.99 -13.97
CA ARG A 548 -7.52 -28.47 -13.04
C ARG A 548 -8.15 -29.23 -11.86
N THR A 549 -9.26 -28.77 -11.30
CA THR A 549 -9.91 -29.45 -10.16
C THR A 549 -10.48 -30.81 -10.55
N THR A 550 -10.90 -30.96 -11.82
CA THR A 550 -11.38 -32.23 -12.40
C THR A 550 -10.26 -33.15 -12.92
N GLY A 551 -9.00 -32.71 -12.88
CA GLY A 551 -7.83 -33.48 -13.31
C GLY A 551 -7.61 -33.53 -14.83
N ASP A 552 -8.23 -32.65 -15.62
CA ASP A 552 -8.02 -32.60 -17.07
C ASP A 552 -6.63 -32.02 -17.39
N PRO A 553 -5.76 -32.73 -18.13
CA PRO A 553 -4.42 -32.26 -18.48
C PRO A 553 -4.42 -30.98 -19.32
N ALA A 554 -5.54 -30.65 -19.99
CA ALA A 554 -5.71 -29.40 -20.71
C ALA A 554 -5.50 -28.15 -19.82
N ALA A 555 -5.80 -28.27 -18.52
CA ALA A 555 -5.66 -27.16 -17.58
C ALA A 555 -4.25 -26.54 -17.56
N ALA A 556 -3.21 -27.36 -17.70
CA ALA A 556 -1.82 -26.90 -17.63
C ALA A 556 -1.50 -25.89 -18.74
N VAL A 557 -1.83 -26.21 -20.00
CA VAL A 557 -1.59 -25.30 -21.13
C VAL A 557 -2.40 -24.01 -20.99
N LEU A 558 -3.67 -24.14 -20.58
CA LEU A 558 -4.55 -22.99 -20.44
C LEU A 558 -4.08 -22.02 -19.36
N LEU A 559 -3.52 -22.51 -18.25
CA LEU A 559 -3.02 -21.65 -17.17
C LEU A 559 -1.57 -21.16 -17.40
N ASP A 560 -0.74 -21.92 -18.11
CA ASP A 560 0.65 -21.55 -18.37
C ASP A 560 0.83 -20.62 -19.57
N ARG A 561 0.04 -20.82 -20.62
CA ARG A 561 0.11 -20.08 -21.90
C ARG A 561 -1.26 -19.52 -22.32
N PRO A 562 -2.04 -18.90 -21.42
CA PRO A 562 -3.38 -18.41 -21.74
C PRO A 562 -3.37 -17.40 -22.90
N GLU A 563 -2.34 -16.56 -22.98
CA GLU A 563 -2.17 -15.56 -24.03
C GLU A 563 -2.07 -16.19 -25.43
N VAL A 564 -1.41 -17.34 -25.54
CA VAL A 564 -1.27 -18.10 -26.79
C VAL A 564 -2.61 -18.75 -27.14
N VAL A 565 -3.23 -19.42 -26.17
CA VAL A 565 -4.54 -20.06 -26.37
C VAL A 565 -5.57 -19.06 -26.87
N ARG A 566 -5.71 -17.90 -26.19
CA ARG A 566 -6.67 -16.87 -26.60
C ARG A 566 -6.33 -16.30 -27.98
N ALA A 567 -5.05 -16.08 -28.29
CA ALA A 567 -4.65 -15.59 -29.61
C ALA A 567 -4.99 -16.59 -30.73
N VAL A 568 -4.80 -17.90 -30.51
CA VAL A 568 -5.20 -18.95 -31.46
C VAL A 568 -6.71 -19.00 -31.63
N LEU A 569 -7.49 -18.96 -30.54
CA LEU A 569 -8.96 -18.93 -30.60
C LEU A 569 -9.48 -17.71 -31.38
N ARG A 570 -8.94 -16.52 -31.10
CA ARG A 570 -9.23 -15.29 -31.86
C ARG A 570 -8.85 -15.43 -33.34
N GLY A 571 -7.72 -16.06 -33.63
CA GLY A 571 -7.26 -16.32 -34.98
C GLY A 571 -8.20 -17.24 -35.75
N ILE A 572 -8.63 -18.35 -35.14
CA ILE A 572 -9.58 -19.31 -35.73
C ILE A 572 -10.93 -18.64 -36.01
N ARG A 573 -11.47 -17.86 -35.05
CA ARG A 573 -12.72 -17.10 -35.21
C ARG A 573 -12.72 -16.13 -36.40
N ARG A 574 -11.55 -15.61 -36.79
CA ARG A 574 -11.41 -14.70 -37.94
C ARG A 574 -11.41 -15.42 -39.29
N ARG A 575 -11.37 -16.76 -39.29
CA ARG A 575 -11.35 -17.59 -40.50
C ARG A 575 -12.73 -18.20 -40.72
N PRO A 576 -13.11 -18.55 -41.97
CA PRO A 576 -14.39 -19.18 -42.27
C PRO A 576 -14.36 -20.67 -41.87
N ALA A 577 -14.29 -20.95 -40.58
CA ALA A 577 -14.28 -22.29 -39.99
C ALA A 577 -15.25 -22.37 -38.80
N PRO A 578 -15.75 -23.57 -38.44
CA PRO A 578 -16.51 -23.75 -37.21
C PRO A 578 -15.69 -23.29 -36.00
N GLU A 579 -16.31 -22.54 -35.09
CA GLU A 579 -15.65 -22.13 -33.85
C GLU A 579 -15.50 -23.35 -32.93
N PRO A 580 -14.27 -23.75 -32.58
CA PRO A 580 -14.06 -24.91 -31.71
C PRO A 580 -14.35 -24.56 -30.26
N ALA A 581 -14.65 -25.58 -29.46
CA ALA A 581 -14.64 -25.40 -28.02
C ALA A 581 -13.20 -25.09 -27.57
N PRO A 582 -12.98 -24.14 -26.64
CA PRO A 582 -11.65 -23.81 -26.12
C PRO A 582 -10.85 -25.04 -25.70
N GLU A 583 -11.50 -26.01 -25.05
CA GLU A 583 -10.86 -27.23 -24.57
C GLU A 583 -10.32 -28.11 -25.70
N GLU A 584 -10.90 -28.07 -26.90
CA GLU A 584 -10.40 -28.82 -28.06
C GLU A 584 -9.05 -28.25 -28.53
N VAL A 585 -8.97 -26.92 -28.65
CA VAL A 585 -7.73 -26.21 -29.02
C VAL A 585 -6.67 -26.41 -27.95
N VAL A 586 -7.04 -26.34 -26.67
CA VAL A 586 -6.11 -26.54 -25.56
C VAL A 586 -5.58 -27.97 -25.54
N ARG A 587 -6.41 -29.00 -25.73
CA ARG A 587 -5.95 -30.40 -25.81
C ARG A 587 -5.02 -30.62 -27.00
N TRP A 588 -5.32 -30.02 -28.15
CA TRP A 588 -4.45 -30.07 -29.32
C TRP A 588 -3.08 -29.41 -29.06
N LEU A 589 -3.05 -28.27 -28.38
CA LEU A 589 -1.79 -27.63 -27.93
C LEU A 589 -1.05 -28.48 -26.89
N ALA A 590 -1.78 -29.13 -25.98
CA ALA A 590 -1.22 -29.96 -24.92
C ALA A 590 -0.59 -31.26 -25.45
N ALA A 591 -1.10 -31.81 -26.56
CA ALA A 591 -0.54 -33.00 -27.19
C ALA A 591 0.90 -32.82 -27.70
N ALA A 592 1.39 -31.58 -27.76
CA ALA A 592 2.73 -31.23 -28.20
C ALA A 592 3.68 -30.81 -27.06
N ARG A 593 3.26 -30.94 -25.79
CA ARG A 593 4.07 -30.64 -24.61
C ARG A 593 4.92 -31.82 -24.14
#